data_AF-A0A1N7JAE1-F1
#
_entry.id   AF-A0A1N7JAE1-F1
#
_cell.length_a   1.000
_cell.length_b   1.000
_cell.length_c   1.000
_cell.angle_alpha   90.00
_cell.angle_beta   90.00
_cell.angle_gamma   90.00
#
_symmetry.space_group_name_H-M   'P 1'
#
loop_
_entity.id
_entity.type
_entity.pdbx_description
1 polymer ?
#
loop_
_entity_poly.entity_id
_entity_poly.type
_entity_poly.pdbx_seq_one_letter_code
_entity_poly.pdbx_strand_id
1 'polypeptide(L)'
;MQKKQGNVIGYSIPKEGTLVWFDLLAIPADAPHPDAAHQFIDFVLKAETAAAISNYVYYAVANTAAEPLLLDEVRNNPGIYPSNEVKAKLFTQNAHAAKYDRLLTRAWSNIKTGR
;
A
#
# COMPACT_ATOMS: atom_id res chain seq x y z
N MET A 1 -18.22 6.52 -12.14
CA MET A 1 -18.09 7.64 -11.19
C MET A 1 -18.93 7.32 -9.97
N GLN A 2 -18.32 7.12 -8.79
CA GLN A 2 -19.07 6.82 -7.55
C GLN A 2 -19.95 8.02 -7.18
N LYS A 3 -21.23 7.77 -6.91
CA LYS A 3 -22.19 8.78 -6.42
C LYS A 3 -21.72 9.28 -5.05
N LYS A 4 -21.32 10.56 -4.95
CA LYS A 4 -20.99 11.22 -3.68
C LYS A 4 -22.26 11.35 -2.84
N GLN A 5 -22.42 10.51 -1.81
CA GLN A 5 -23.55 10.53 -0.86
C GLN A 5 -23.48 11.69 0.16
N GLY A 6 -22.82 12.81 -0.17
CA GLY A 6 -22.67 13.96 0.75
C GLY A 6 -21.72 13.76 1.94
N ASN A 7 -21.16 12.57 2.13
CA ASN A 7 -20.23 12.28 3.22
C ASN A 7 -18.83 12.82 2.92
N VAL A 8 -18.25 13.54 3.87
CA VAL A 8 -16.84 13.99 3.83
C VAL A 8 -15.99 13.01 4.63
N ILE A 9 -15.07 12.32 3.95
CA ILE A 9 -14.15 11.35 4.56
C ILE A 9 -12.73 11.93 4.50
N GLY A 10 -12.03 11.91 5.62
CA GLY A 10 -10.63 12.33 5.73
C GLY A 10 -9.70 11.17 6.12
N TYR A 11 -8.42 11.34 5.83
CA TYR A 11 -7.34 10.44 6.24
C TYR A 11 -6.26 11.24 6.98
N SER A 12 -5.63 10.65 8.00
CA SER A 12 -4.57 11.29 8.77
C SER A 12 -3.51 10.28 9.16
N ILE A 13 -2.25 10.69 9.06
CA ILE A 13 -1.10 9.96 9.60
C ILE A 13 -0.86 10.49 11.02
N PRO A 14 -0.97 9.65 12.07
CA PRO A 14 -0.76 10.10 13.45
C PRO A 14 0.62 10.74 13.68
N LYS A 15 0.67 11.79 14.52
CA LYS A 15 1.90 12.57 14.77
C LYS A 15 3.00 11.76 15.45
N GLU A 16 2.62 10.69 16.15
CA GLU A 16 3.48 9.73 16.83
C GLU A 16 4.21 8.81 15.83
N GLY A 17 3.73 8.74 14.58
CA GLY A 17 4.17 7.75 13.61
C GLY A 17 3.18 6.59 13.46
N THR A 18 3.35 5.83 12.39
CA THR A 18 2.52 4.65 12.10
C THR A 18 3.29 3.65 11.23
N LEU A 19 2.69 2.48 11.05
CA LEU A 19 3.18 1.47 10.14
C LEU A 19 3.18 1.99 8.70
N VAL A 20 4.31 1.84 8.01
CA VAL A 20 4.37 1.86 6.54
C VAL A 20 4.47 0.43 6.03
N TRP A 21 3.79 0.17 4.91
CA TRP A 21 3.74 -1.14 4.28
C TRP A 21 4.02 -1.04 2.78
N PHE A 22 4.43 -2.15 2.19
CA PHE A 22 4.74 -2.28 0.77
C PHE A 22 4.09 -3.56 0.26
N ASP A 23 3.21 -3.41 -0.73
CA ASP A 23 2.66 -4.55 -1.46
C ASP A 23 3.54 -4.85 -2.68
N LEU A 24 3.83 -6.12 -2.92
CA LEU A 24 4.70 -6.56 -4.00
C LEU A 24 4.00 -7.60 -4.87
N LEU A 25 4.30 -7.58 -6.17
CA LEU A 25 4.02 -8.69 -7.07
C LEU A 25 5.10 -9.76 -6.90
N ALA A 26 4.68 -11.01 -6.68
CA ALA A 26 5.56 -12.17 -6.59
C ALA A 26 4.99 -13.30 -7.45
N ILE A 27 5.87 -14.11 -8.04
CA ILE A 27 5.50 -15.30 -8.82
C ILE A 27 5.70 -16.52 -7.90
N PRO A 28 4.63 -17.27 -7.56
CA PRO A 28 4.77 -18.53 -6.82
C PRO A 28 5.68 -19.52 -7.55
N ALA A 29 6.45 -20.31 -6.81
CA ALA A 29 7.42 -21.25 -7.38
C ALA A 29 6.76 -22.35 -8.25
N ASP A 30 5.48 -22.61 -8.03
CA ASP A 30 4.66 -23.60 -8.73
C ASP A 30 3.64 -22.95 -9.69
N ALA A 31 3.83 -21.67 -10.06
CA ALA A 31 2.94 -20.98 -10.98
C ALA A 31 2.87 -21.73 -12.33
N PRO A 32 1.66 -22.04 -12.85
CA PRO A 32 1.50 -22.81 -14.09
C PRO A 32 1.91 -22.01 -15.35
N HIS A 33 2.01 -20.68 -15.24
CA HIS A 33 2.30 -19.77 -16.35
C HIS A 33 3.28 -18.64 -15.92
N PRO A 34 4.55 -18.96 -15.61
CA PRO A 34 5.51 -17.97 -15.12
C PRO A 34 5.82 -16.88 -16.16
N ASP A 35 5.88 -17.22 -17.45
CA ASP A 35 6.17 -16.26 -18.53
C ASP A 35 5.06 -15.21 -18.67
N ALA A 36 3.79 -15.62 -18.55
CA ALA A 36 2.66 -14.69 -18.57
C ALA A 36 2.66 -13.77 -17.33
N ALA A 37 3.08 -14.29 -16.17
CA ALA A 37 3.22 -13.48 -14.97
C ALA A 37 4.34 -12.42 -15.13
N HIS A 38 5.46 -12.77 -15.76
CA HIS A 38 6.50 -11.80 -16.11
C HIS A 38 5.98 -10.70 -17.05
N GLN A 39 5.26 -11.08 -18.12
CA GLN A 39 4.66 -10.11 -19.04
C GLN A 39 3.67 -9.17 -18.33
N PHE A 40 2.91 -9.68 -17.37
CA PHE A 40 2.02 -8.85 -16.57
C PHE A 40 2.78 -7.88 -15.66
N ILE A 41 3.83 -8.34 -14.97
CA ILE A 41 4.69 -7.48 -14.15
C ILE A 41 5.30 -6.38 -15.01
N ASP A 42 5.84 -6.71 -16.19
CA ASP A 42 6.39 -5.74 -17.15
C ASP A 42 5.33 -4.71 -17.57
N PHE A 43 4.10 -5.15 -17.82
CA PHE A 43 2.99 -4.25 -18.16
C PHE A 43 2.65 -3.30 -17.02
N VAL A 44 2.58 -3.78 -15.78
CA VAL A 44 2.33 -2.96 -14.58
C VAL A 44 3.44 -1.96 -14.34
N LEU A 45 4.70 -2.33 -14.61
CA LEU A 45 5.87 -1.46 -14.43
C LEU A 45 5.99 -0.35 -15.48
N LYS A 46 5.23 -0.35 -16.57
CA LYS A 46 5.19 0.79 -17.50
C LYS A 46 4.67 2.05 -16.79
N ALA A 47 5.26 3.20 -17.07
CA ALA A 47 4.97 4.46 -16.39
C ALA A 47 3.48 4.83 -16.49
N GLU A 48 2.90 4.68 -17.67
CA GLU A 48 1.50 4.99 -17.96
C GLU A 48 0.55 4.06 -17.20
N THR A 49 0.86 2.76 -17.16
CA THR A 49 0.07 1.77 -16.43
C THR A 49 0.12 2.04 -14.93
N ALA A 50 1.33 2.23 -14.38
CA ALA A 50 1.53 2.46 -12.96
C ALA A 50 0.86 3.77 -12.50
N ALA A 51 0.95 4.83 -13.31
CA ALA A 51 0.24 6.09 -13.05
C ALA A 51 -1.28 5.93 -13.15
N ALA A 52 -1.79 5.21 -14.16
CA ALA A 52 -3.22 4.95 -14.30
C ALA A 52 -3.78 4.20 -13.08
N ILE A 53 -3.04 3.20 -12.57
CA ILE A 53 -3.39 2.49 -11.34
C ILE A 53 -3.42 3.48 -10.17
N SER A 54 -2.33 4.23 -9.94
CA SER A 54 -2.22 5.20 -8.84
C SER A 54 -3.33 6.25 -8.86
N ASN A 55 -3.62 6.81 -10.03
CA ASN A 55 -4.70 7.78 -10.25
C ASN A 55 -6.09 7.21 -9.95
N TYR A 56 -6.28 5.90 -10.11
CA TYR A 56 -7.54 5.24 -9.83
C TYR A 56 -7.68 4.80 -8.36
N VAL A 57 -6.63 4.23 -7.77
CA VAL A 57 -6.68 3.63 -6.42
C VAL A 57 -6.17 4.53 -5.30
N TYR A 58 -5.58 5.69 -5.63
CA TYR A 58 -5.04 6.66 -4.67
C TYR A 58 -3.92 6.08 -3.78
N TYR A 59 -3.05 5.24 -4.36
CA TYR A 59 -1.84 4.73 -3.72
C TYR A 59 -0.59 5.30 -4.39
N ALA A 60 0.46 5.51 -3.59
CA ALA A 60 1.75 5.95 -4.11
C ALA A 60 2.34 4.87 -5.04
N VAL A 61 2.93 5.32 -6.14
CA VAL A 61 3.66 4.45 -7.08
C VAL A 61 5.15 4.45 -6.76
N ALA A 62 5.77 3.26 -6.76
CA ALA A 62 7.21 3.11 -6.55
C ALA A 62 8.06 3.41 -7.81
N ASN A 63 7.43 3.34 -8.99
CA ASN A 63 8.05 3.73 -10.25
C ASN A 63 8.09 5.26 -10.39
N THR A 64 9.27 5.85 -10.23
CA THR A 64 9.48 7.30 -10.32
C THR A 64 9.21 7.86 -11.72
N ALA A 65 9.35 7.05 -12.77
CA ALA A 65 9.02 7.47 -14.14
C ALA A 65 7.51 7.71 -14.35
N ALA A 66 6.66 7.18 -13.46
CA ALA A 66 5.22 7.40 -13.48
C ALA A 66 4.81 8.73 -12.83
N GLU A 67 5.67 9.35 -12.02
CA GLU A 67 5.33 10.58 -11.28
C GLU A 67 4.80 11.70 -12.20
N PRO A 68 5.43 12.03 -13.36
CA PRO A 68 4.93 13.06 -14.28
C PRO A 68 3.49 12.87 -14.75
N LEU A 69 2.98 11.64 -14.71
CA LEU A 69 1.68 11.24 -15.24
C LEU A 69 0.59 11.17 -14.14
N LEU A 70 0.95 11.45 -12.89
CA LEU A 70 0.01 11.49 -11.78
C LEU A 70 -0.88 12.73 -11.84
N LEU A 71 -2.15 12.56 -11.47
CA LEU A 71 -3.06 13.68 -11.26
C LEU A 71 -2.58 14.52 -10.07
N ASP A 72 -2.79 15.84 -10.15
CA ASP A 72 -2.38 16.78 -9.10
C ASP A 72 -2.98 16.42 -7.74
N GLU A 73 -4.23 15.93 -7.72
CA GLU A 73 -4.91 15.49 -6.49
C GLU A 73 -4.31 14.23 -5.85
N VAL A 74 -3.55 13.43 -6.61
CA VAL A 74 -2.82 12.27 -6.10
C VAL A 74 -1.42 12.68 -5.68
N ARG A 75 -0.69 13.33 -6.59
CA ARG A 75 0.71 13.76 -6.38
C ARG A 75 0.85 14.70 -5.18
N ASN A 76 -0.08 15.64 -5.01
CA ASN A 76 0.01 16.65 -3.95
C ASN A 76 -0.71 16.24 -2.66
N ASN A 77 -1.25 15.02 -2.57
CA ASN A 77 -1.94 14.55 -1.37
C ASN A 77 -0.92 14.07 -0.32
N PRO A 78 -0.81 14.75 0.84
CA PRO A 78 0.17 14.39 1.87
C PRO A 78 -0.13 13.04 2.56
N GLY A 79 -1.33 12.49 2.41
CA GLY A 79 -1.67 11.13 2.86
C GLY A 79 -1.15 10.04 1.92
N ILE A 80 -0.83 10.39 0.66
CA ILE A 80 -0.29 9.47 -0.36
C ILE A 80 1.23 9.71 -0.50
N TYR A 81 1.62 10.97 -0.68
CA TYR A 81 3.01 11.44 -0.78
C TYR A 81 3.35 12.32 0.44
N PRO A 82 3.61 11.71 1.61
CA PRO A 82 3.94 12.47 2.81
C PRO A 82 5.29 13.19 2.71
N SER A 83 5.43 14.25 3.51
CA SER A 83 6.71 14.96 3.65
C SER A 83 7.80 14.06 4.25
N ASN A 84 9.07 14.45 4.06
CA ASN A 84 10.19 13.70 4.64
C ASN A 84 10.14 13.67 6.18
N GLU A 85 9.63 14.73 6.82
CA GLU A 85 9.43 14.76 8.28
C GLU A 85 8.42 13.69 8.74
N VAL A 86 7.33 13.53 8.00
CA VAL A 86 6.32 12.49 8.29
C VAL A 86 6.90 11.11 8.03
N LYS A 87 7.60 10.91 6.89
CA LYS A 87 8.26 9.64 6.54
C LYS A 87 9.24 9.18 7.61
N ALA A 88 9.97 10.10 8.24
CA ALA A 88 10.94 9.79 9.30
C ALA A 88 10.31 9.18 10.58
N LYS A 89 8.99 9.31 10.75
CA LYS A 89 8.24 8.73 11.88
C LYS A 89 7.56 7.41 11.54
N LEU A 90 7.62 6.97 10.29
CA LEU A 90 7.04 5.70 9.88
C LEU A 90 7.97 4.54 10.24
N PHE A 91 7.39 3.39 10.56
CA PHE A 91 8.13 2.18 10.87
C PHE A 91 7.60 0.99 10.08
N THR A 92 8.45 0.01 9.78
CA THR A 92 8.05 -1.23 9.11
C THR A 92 7.75 -2.33 10.12
N GLN A 93 6.91 -3.27 9.73
CA GLN A 93 6.72 -4.50 10.50
C GLN A 93 7.85 -5.49 10.18
N ASN A 94 8.46 -6.04 11.22
CA ASN A 94 9.49 -7.06 11.09
C ASN A 94 8.89 -8.45 11.28
N ALA A 95 9.53 -9.47 10.69
CA ALA A 95 9.17 -10.85 10.96
C ALA A 95 9.39 -11.19 12.45
N HIS A 96 8.39 -11.80 13.07
CA HIS A 96 8.51 -12.27 14.45
C HIS A 96 8.92 -13.75 14.49
N ALA A 97 9.33 -14.20 15.67
CA ALA A 97 9.46 -15.63 15.92
C ALA A 97 8.08 -16.30 15.98
N ALA A 98 7.96 -17.54 15.50
CA ALA A 98 6.70 -18.30 15.52
C ALA A 98 6.04 -18.39 16.91
N LYS A 99 6.82 -18.36 18.00
CA LYS A 99 6.28 -18.31 19.37
C LYS A 99 5.52 -17.01 19.63
N TYR A 100 6.06 -15.88 19.18
CA TYR A 100 5.43 -14.58 19.31
C TYR A 100 4.15 -14.51 18.46
N ASP A 101 4.18 -14.97 17.22
CA ASP A 101 2.99 -14.94 16.34
C ASP A 101 1.82 -15.73 16.88
N ARG A 102 2.08 -16.88 17.53
CA ARG A 102 1.02 -17.63 18.23
C ARG A 102 0.37 -16.83 19.36
N LEU A 103 1.18 -16.11 20.14
CA LEU A 103 0.68 -15.26 21.23
C LEU A 103 -0.12 -14.09 20.67
N LEU A 104 0.40 -13.41 19.65
CA LEU A 104 -0.27 -12.32 18.95
C LEU A 104 -1.62 -12.75 18.39
N THR A 105 -1.67 -13.88 17.68
CA THR A 105 -2.90 -14.44 17.09
C THR A 105 -3.94 -14.78 18.16
N ARG A 106 -3.50 -15.37 19.28
CA ARG A 106 -4.40 -15.69 20.40
C ARG A 106 -4.95 -14.42 21.04
N ALA A 107 -4.10 -13.43 21.30
CA ALA A 107 -4.51 -12.15 21.86
C ALA A 107 -5.52 -11.44 20.94
N TRP A 108 -5.26 -11.42 19.63
CA TRP A 108 -6.18 -10.84 18.66
C TRP A 108 -7.52 -11.56 18.60
N SER A 109 -7.51 -12.89 18.67
CA SER A 109 -8.75 -13.69 18.71
C SER A 109 -9.57 -13.38 19.96
N ASN A 110 -8.93 -13.31 21.12
CA ASN A 110 -9.55 -12.95 22.38
C ASN A 110 -10.22 -11.56 22.31
N ILE A 111 -9.49 -10.54 21.84
CA ILE A 111 -10.00 -9.18 21.63
C ILE A 111 -11.26 -9.20 20.76
N LYS A 112 -11.21 -9.89 19.61
CA LYS A 112 -12.37 -9.97 18.70
C LYS A 112 -13.57 -10.69 19.31
N THR A 113 -13.34 -11.66 20.20
CA THR A 113 -14.40 -12.44 20.85
C THR A 113 -14.89 -11.87 22.18
N GLY A 114 -14.32 -10.76 22.65
CA GLY A 114 -14.66 -10.16 23.94
C GLY A 114 -14.29 -11.03 25.14
N ARG A 115 -13.20 -11.80 25.04
CA ARG A 115 -12.67 -12.67 26.11
C ARG A 115 -11.29 -12.21 26.56
#